data_AF-A0A3E4K3Z8-F1
#
_entry.id   AF-A0A3E4K3Z8-F1
#
_cell.length_a   1.000
_cell.length_b   1.000
_cell.length_c   1.000
_cell.angle_alpha   90.00
_cell.angle_beta   90.00
_cell.angle_gamma   90.00
#
_symmetry.space_group_name_H-M   'P 1'
#
loop_
_entity.id
_entity.type
_entity.pdbx_description
1 polymer ?
#
loop_
_entity_poly.entity_id
_entity_poly.type
_entity_poly.pdbx_seq_one_letter_code
_entity_poly.pdbx_strand_id
1 'polypeptide(L)' 'MEEIYRSCPEFENNDYILRMVRQEDRLDLLKVYSDKEAVSFFNSDNCGGDDFYYTT' A
#
# COMPACT_ATOMS: atom_id res chain seq x y z
N MET A 1 12.10 25.33 -10.87
CA MET A 1 11.21 24.89 -9.77
C MET A 1 10.69 23.55 -10.22
N GLU A 2 11.07 22.47 -9.55
CA GLU A 2 10.59 21.13 -9.90
C GLU A 2 9.11 21.04 -9.52
N GLU A 3 8.27 20.58 -10.45
CA GLU A 3 6.86 20.31 -10.16
C GLU A 3 6.78 19.05 -9.30
N ILE A 4 6.70 19.24 -7.98
CA ILE A 4 6.63 18.20 -6.93
C ILE A 4 5.47 17.18 -7.09
N TYR A 5 4.60 17.34 -8.07
CA TYR A 5 3.51 16.40 -8.40
C TYR A 5 3.71 15.67 -9.74
N ARG A 6 4.83 15.89 -10.44
CA ARG A 6 5.10 15.22 -11.73
C ARG A 6 5.68 13.82 -11.59
N SER A 7 6.43 13.57 -10.53
CA SER A 7 7.06 12.27 -10.28
C SER A 7 6.95 11.93 -8.80
N CYS A 8 6.61 10.67 -8.51
CA CYS A 8 6.69 10.12 -7.17
C CYS A 8 8.16 9.78 -6.90
N PRO A 9 8.82 10.37 -5.88
CA PRO A 9 10.21 10.07 -5.58
C PRO A 9 10.35 8.64 -5.08
N GLU A 10 11.49 8.03 -5.39
CA GLU A 10 11.89 6.74 -4.82
C GLU A 10 12.96 6.98 -3.74
N PHE A 11 12.85 6.26 -2.64
CA PHE A 11 13.81 6.29 -1.54
C PHE A 11 14.32 4.88 -1.27
N GLU A 12 15.62 4.72 -1.09
CA GLU A 12 16.23 3.41 -0.89
C GLU A 12 17.29 3.48 0.21
N ASN A 13 17.42 2.40 0.97
CA ASN A 13 18.54 2.14 1.85
C ASN A 13 19.00 0.68 1.66
N ASN A 14 19.85 0.17 2.56
CA ASN A 14 20.39 -1.19 2.43
C ASN A 14 19.34 -2.30 2.50
N ASP A 15 18.16 -2.02 3.08
CA ASP A 15 17.16 -3.03 3.41
C ASP A 15 15.83 -2.83 2.68
N TYR A 16 15.51 -1.60 2.30
CA TYR A 16 14.19 -1.22 1.80
C TYR A 16 14.24 -0.23 0.64
N ILE A 17 13.24 -0.36 -0.23
CA ILE A 17 12.89 0.63 -1.24
C ILE A 17 11.45 1.09 -1.03
N LEU A 18 11.24 2.40 -1.03
CA LEU A 18 9.93 3.05 -1.06
C LEU A 18 9.76 3.69 -2.44
N ARG A 19 8.76 3.23 -3.19
CA ARG A 19 8.43 3.70 -4.54
C ARG A 19 6.94 3.74 -4.76
N MET A 20 6.52 4.37 -5.86
CA MET A 20 5.12 4.31 -6.31
C MET A 20 4.66 2.86 -6.51
N VAL A 21 3.45 2.55 -6.05
CA VAL A 21 2.79 1.26 -6.27
C VAL A 21 2.50 1.07 -7.76
N ARG A 22 2.71 -0.15 -8.26
CA ARG A 22 2.50 -0.55 -9.65
C ARG A 22 1.55 -1.73 -9.72
N GLN A 23 1.02 -2.03 -10.90
CA GLN A 23 0.05 -3.12 -11.09
C GLN A 23 0.65 -4.50 -10.83
N GLU A 24 1.97 -4.63 -10.99
CA GLU A 24 2.73 -5.82 -10.66
C GLU A 24 2.70 -6.16 -9.16
N ASP A 25 2.58 -5.15 -8.29
CA ASP A 25 2.60 -5.32 -6.83
C ASP A 25 1.31 -5.94 -6.28
N ARG A 26 0.26 -6.03 -7.10
CA ARG A 26 -1.09 -6.42 -6.66
C ARG A 26 -1.13 -7.76 -5.91
N LEU A 27 -0.32 -8.74 -6.34
CA LEU A 27 -0.34 -10.07 -5.75
C LEU A 27 0.32 -10.09 -4.37
N ASP A 28 1.36 -9.28 -4.17
CA ASP A 28 2.02 -9.16 -2.87
C ASP A 28 1.21 -8.29 -1.91
N LEU A 29 0.56 -7.23 -2.41
CA LEU A 29 -0.42 -6.47 -1.65
C LEU A 29 -1.61 -7.35 -1.24
N LEU A 30 -2.13 -8.19 -2.13
CA LEU A 30 -3.23 -9.11 -1.80
C LEU A 30 -2.85 -10.08 -0.67
N LYS A 31 -1.59 -10.51 -0.54
CA LYS A 31 -1.14 -11.31 0.61
C LYS A 31 -1.29 -10.56 1.94
N VAL A 32 -1.05 -9.25 1.94
CA VAL A 32 -1.23 -8.40 3.12
C VAL A 32 -2.73 -8.21 3.42
N TYR A 33 -3.51 -7.85 2.40
CA TYR A 33 -4.96 -7.61 2.56
C TYR A 33 -5.79 -8.89 2.80
N SER A 34 -5.24 -10.07 2.51
CA SER A 34 -5.86 -11.37 2.81
C SER A 34 -5.42 -11.96 4.16
N ASP A 35 -4.55 -11.28 4.90
CA ASP A 35 -4.16 -11.67 6.25
C ASP A 35 -5.15 -11.11 7.27
N LYS A 36 -5.86 -12.01 7.96
CA LYS A 36 -6.84 -11.63 8.99
C LYS A 36 -6.21 -10.92 10.17
N GLU A 37 -4.96 -11.22 10.49
CA GLU A 37 -4.26 -10.57 11.60
C GLU A 37 -3.84 -9.13 11.23
N ALA A 38 -3.67 -8.83 9.94
CA ALA A 38 -3.36 -7.49 9.47
C ALA A 38 -4.56 -6.52 9.54
N VAL A 39 -5.79 -7.05 9.44
CA VAL A 39 -7.04 -6.26 9.39
C VAL A 39 -7.17 -5.29 10.57
N SER A 40 -6.81 -5.72 11.79
CA SER A 40 -6.91 -4.85 12.97
C SER A 40 -5.98 -3.63 12.94
N PHE A 41 -4.97 -3.63 12.07
CA PHE A 41 -4.01 -2.54 11.91
C PHE A 41 -4.33 -1.63 10.73
N PHE A 42 -5.25 -2.01 9.85
CA PHE A 42 -5.63 -1.19 8.72
C PHE A 42 -6.35 0.07 9.19
N ASN A 43 -5.99 1.20 8.58
CA ASN A 43 -6.61 2.46 8.90
C ASN A 43 -8.03 2.50 8.34
N SER A 44 -8.99 2.09 9.16
CA SER A 44 -10.40 2.37 8.94
C SER A 44 -10.65 3.80 9.42
N ASP A 45 -10.27 4.78 8.60
CA ASP A 45 -10.38 6.24 8.83
C ASP A 45 -11.84 6.75 8.97
N ASN A 46 -12.76 5.85 9.27
CA ASN A 46 -14.17 6.04 9.52
C ASN A 46 -14.94 6.58 8.29
N CYS A 47 -14.39 6.44 7.09
CA CYS A 47 -15.05 6.77 5.83
C CYS A 47 -16.16 5.77 5.41
N GLY A 48 -16.64 4.92 6.32
CA GLY A 48 -17.68 3.92 6.01
C GLY A 48 -17.23 2.84 5.04
N GLY A 49 -15.94 2.45 5.11
CA GLY A 49 -15.36 1.37 4.31
C GLY A 49 -15.94 -0.02 4.63
N ASP A 50 -15.52 -1.00 3.84
CA ASP A 50 -15.81 -2.41 4.10
C ASP A 50 -14.92 -2.98 5.23
N ASP A 51 -14.81 -4.29 5.34
CA ASP A 51 -14.00 -4.96 6.37
C ASP A 51 -12.49 -4.98 6.05
N PHE A 52 -12.08 -4.38 4.93
CA PHE A 52 -10.69 -4.35 4.45
C PHE A 52 -10.04 -5.74 4.35
N TYR A 53 -10.84 -6.80 4.18
CA TYR A 53 -10.39 -8.18 4.03
C TYR A 53 -10.59 -8.68 2.59
N TYR A 54 -9.55 -8.58 1.76
CA TYR A 54 -9.63 -8.91 0.34
C TYR A 54 -8.97 -10.26 0.05
N THR A 55 -9.65 -11.12 -0.72
CA THR A 55 -9.15 -12.46 -1.08
C THR A 55 -9.03 -12.69 -2.59
N THR A 56 -9.39 -11.69 -3.41
CA THR A 56 -9.34 -11.72 -4.88
C THR A 56 -8.98 -10.37 -5.46
#